data_AF-A0A3D0RC95-F1
#
_entry.id   AF-A0A3D0RC95-F1
#
_cell.length_a   1.000
_cell.length_b   1.000
_cell.length_c   1.000
_cell.angle_alpha   90.00
_cell.angle_beta   90.00
_cell.angle_gamma   90.00
#
_symmetry.space_group_name_H-M   'P 1'
#
loop_
_entity.id
_entity.type
_entity.pdbx_description
1 polymer ?
#
loop_
_entity_poly.entity_id
_entity_poly.type
_entity_poly.pdbx_seq_one_letter_code
_entity_poly.pdbx_strand_id
1 'polypeptide(L)' 'DYAVKVINDAGGVKVGGKSYKLAVKYYDDESTPARGAQLAERLIQQDGVEYMLGPYSSGMTKAIAPVSEKFGVP' A
#
# COMPACT_ATOMS: atom_id res chain seq x y z
N ASP A 1 -6.27 7.20 -7.10
CA ASP A 1 -6.48 8.59 -6.62
C ASP A 1 -7.94 9.02 -6.43
N TYR A 2 -8.87 8.72 -7.35
CA TYR A 2 -10.27 9.16 -7.22
C TYR A 2 -10.93 8.73 -5.89
N ALA A 3 -10.78 7.46 -5.50
CA ALA A 3 -11.33 6.96 -4.24
C ALA A 3 -10.76 7.68 -3.01
N VAL A 4 -9.45 7.93 -2.98
CA VAL A 4 -8.77 8.68 -1.91
C VAL A 4 -9.34 10.09 -1.80
N LYS A 5 -9.52 10.76 -2.94
CA LYS A 5 -10.09 12.10 -3.00
C LYS A 5 -11.51 12.12 -2.44
N VAL A 6 -12.38 11.21 -2.90
CA VAL A 6 -13.76 11.11 -2.41
C VAL A 6 -13.82 10.85 -0.91
N ILE A 7 -12.99 9.95 -0.39
CA ILE A 7 -12.92 9.64 1.05
C ILE A 7 -12.43 10.85 1.84
N ASN A 8 -11.39 11.54 1.36
CA ASN A 8 -10.86 12.73 2.02
C ASN A 8 -11.84 13.90 1.99
N ASP A 9 -12.54 14.11 0.88
CA ASP A 9 -13.57 15.15 0.71
C ASP A 9 -14.80 14.85 1.59
N ALA A 10 -15.11 13.57 1.84
CA ALA A 10 -16.14 13.13 2.78
C ALA A 10 -15.73 13.23 4.26
N GLY A 11 -14.55 13.79 4.58
CA GLY A 11 -14.06 13.99 5.95
C GLY A 11 -13.06 12.92 6.43
N GLY A 12 -12.54 12.10 5.52
CA GLY A 12 -11.55 11.06 5.80
C GLY A 12 -12.14 9.79 6.41
N VAL A 13 -11.26 8.87 6.80
CA VAL A 13 -11.63 7.62 7.49
C VAL A 13 -11.70 7.88 8.99
N LYS A 14 -12.83 7.55 9.61
CA LYS A 14 -13.00 7.64 11.07
C LYS A 14 -12.55 6.34 11.75
N VAL A 15 -11.53 6.44 12.60
CA VAL A 15 -11.06 5.33 13.45
C VAL A 15 -11.02 5.81 14.89
N GLY A 16 -11.76 5.15 15.78
CA GLY A 16 -11.81 5.50 17.20
C GLY A 16 -12.23 6.96 17.48
N GLY A 17 -13.11 7.53 16.64
CA GLY A 17 -13.58 8.91 16.78
C GLY A 17 -12.65 9.98 16.20
N LYS A 18 -11.48 9.62 15.67
CA LYS A 18 -10.57 10.53 14.96
C LYS A 18 -10.68 10.34 13.45
N SER A 19 -10.69 11.43 12.69
CA SER A 19 -10.67 11.42 11.23
C SER A 19 -9.23 11.42 10.72
N TYR A 20 -8.89 10.47 9.85
CA TYR A 20 -7.61 10.36 9.17
C TYR A 20 -7.78 10.57 7.67
N LYS A 21 -6.89 11.33 7.05
CA LYS A 21 -6.85 11.46 5.59
C LYS A 21 -6.01 10.34 5.01
N LEU A 22 -6.49 9.75 3.92
CA LEU A 22 -5.75 8.73 3.17
C LEU A 22 -4.78 9.42 2.22
N ALA A 23 -3.57 8.87 2.13
CA ALA A 23 -2.60 9.18 1.10
C ALA A 23 -2.19 7.85 0.46
N VAL A 24 -2.13 7.82 -0.87
CA VAL A 24 -1.70 6.63 -1.60
C VAL A 24 -0.41 6.97 -2.33
N LYS A 25 0.61 6.15 -2.11
CA LYS A 25 1.82 6.09 -2.90
C LYS A 25 1.84 4.75 -3.62
N TYR A 26 2.16 4.78 -4.90
CA TYR A 26 2.30 3.59 -5.72
C TYR A 26 3.48 3.77 -6.66
N TYR A 27 4.08 2.65 -7.03
CA TYR A 27 5.15 2.58 -8.03
C TYR A 27 4.73 1.58 -9.10
N ASP A 28 5.19 1.82 -10.33
CA ASP A 28 5.04 0.86 -11.42
C ASP A 28 6.09 -0.25 -11.27
N ASP A 29 5.63 -1.48 -11.13
CA ASP A 29 6.46 -2.69 -11.01
C ASP A 29 6.95 -3.21 -12.38
N GLU A 30 6.54 -2.55 -13.47
CA GLU A 30 6.89 -2.89 -14.86
C GLU A 30 6.56 -4.36 -15.21
N SER A 31 5.57 -4.95 -14.53
CA SER A 31 5.19 -6.37 -14.63
C SER A 31 6.30 -7.36 -14.25
N THR A 32 7.29 -6.93 -13.46
CA THR A 32 8.40 -7.80 -13.05
C THR A 32 8.34 -8.14 -11.55
N PRO A 33 8.26 -9.44 -11.18
CA PRO A 33 8.13 -9.84 -9.77
C PRO A 33 9.29 -9.36 -8.87
N ALA A 34 10.51 -9.31 -9.40
CA ALA A 34 11.69 -8.86 -8.65
C ALA A 34 11.61 -7.37 -8.28
N ARG A 35 11.09 -6.55 -9.20
CA ARG A 35 10.88 -5.11 -8.99
C ARG A 35 9.74 -4.87 -8.00
N GLY A 36 8.64 -5.63 -8.11
CA GLY A 36 7.52 -5.58 -7.18
C GLY A 36 7.94 -5.79 -5.72
N ALA A 37 8.79 -6.79 -5.45
CA ALA A 37 9.31 -7.03 -4.10
C ALA A 37 10.19 -5.89 -3.57
N GLN A 38 11.10 -5.35 -4.40
CA GLN A 38 11.95 -4.21 -4.02
C GLN A 38 11.13 -2.93 -3.77
N LEU A 39 10.13 -2.67 -4.60
CA LEU A 39 9.25 -1.51 -4.45
C LEU A 39 8.35 -1.65 -3.22
N ALA A 40 7.88 -2.87 -2.91
CA ALA A 40 7.17 -3.15 -1.66
C ALA A 40 8.03 -2.87 -0.43
N GLU A 41 9.28 -3.35 -0.41
CA GLU A 41 10.21 -3.07 0.69
C GLU A 41 10.50 -1.56 0.80
N ARG A 42 10.66 -0.87 -0.33
CA ARG A 42 10.83 0.59 -0.35
C ARG A 42 9.60 1.32 0.21
N LEU A 43 8.40 0.94 -0.21
CA LEU A 43 7.16 1.53 0.26
C LEU A 43 7.04 1.40 1.78
N ILE A 44 7.39 0.22 2.31
CA ILE A 44 7.32 -0.06 3.75
C ILE A 44 8.43 0.68 4.52
N GLN A 45 9.70 0.53 4.13
CA GLN A 45 10.82 1.03 4.92
C GLN A 45 11.14 2.51 4.70
N GLN A 46 11.05 2.99 3.46
CA GLN A 46 11.42 4.38 3.13
C GLN A 46 10.22 5.30 3.14
N ASP A 47 9.11 4.87 2.53
CA ASP A 47 7.91 5.70 2.44
C ASP A 47 6.99 5.57 3.65
N GLY A 48 7.24 4.60 4.53
CA GLY A 48 6.53 4.42 5.80
C GLY A 48 5.07 4.03 5.64
N VAL A 49 4.71 3.28 4.61
CA VAL A 49 3.32 2.84 4.44
C VAL A 49 2.94 1.84 5.54
N GLU A 50 1.84 2.12 6.22
CA GLU A 50 1.31 1.25 7.28
C GLU A 50 0.33 0.20 6.74
N TYR A 51 -0.15 0.37 5.50
CA TYR A 51 -1.12 -0.50 4.84
C TYR A 51 -0.74 -0.67 3.38
N MET A 52 -0.77 -1.91 2.88
CA MET A 52 -0.46 -2.20 1.48
C MET A 52 -1.67 -2.77 0.75
N LEU A 53 -2.17 -2.03 -0.23
CA LEU A 53 -3.12 -2.59 -1.18
C LEU A 53 -2.35 -3.52 -2.11
N GLY A 54 -2.63 -4.82 -1.99
CA GLY A 54 -1.90 -5.87 -2.68
C GLY A 54 -1.84 -5.67 -4.21
N PRO A 55 -0.80 -6.21 -4.86
CA PRO A 55 -0.62 -6.06 -6.30
C PRO A 55 -1.77 -6.71 -7.08
N TYR A 56 -2.04 -6.19 -8.28
CA TYR A 56 -3.15 -6.62 -9.15
C TYR A 56 -3.10 -8.11 -9.54
N SER A 57 -1.92 -8.74 -9.53
CA SER A 57 -1.75 -10.14 -9.98
C SER A 57 -1.39 -11.09 -8.85
N SER A 58 -2.01 -12.28 -8.87
CA SER A 58 -1.83 -13.33 -7.85
C SER A 58 -0.38 -13.82 -7.74
N GLY A 59 0.38 -13.75 -8.83
CA GLY A 59 1.80 -14.08 -8.87
C GLY A 59 2.65 -13.06 -8.10
N MET A 60 2.32 -11.78 -8.22
CA MET A 60 2.99 -10.73 -7.44
C MET A 60 2.56 -10.73 -5.98
N THR A 61 1.30 -11.06 -5.68
CA THR A 61 0.84 -11.20 -4.28
C THR A 61 1.70 -12.22 -3.54
N LYS A 62 2.06 -13.35 -4.18
CA LYS A 62 2.95 -14.36 -3.58
C LYS A 62 4.38 -13.85 -3.32
N ALA A 63 4.89 -12.94 -4.15
CA ALA A 63 6.22 -12.37 -3.97
C ALA A 63 6.26 -11.28 -2.89
N ILE A 64 5.18 -10.52 -2.75
CA ILE A 64 5.07 -9.40 -1.81
C ILE A 64 4.59 -9.86 -0.42
N ALA A 65 3.76 -10.90 -0.33
CA ALA A 65 3.27 -11.45 0.94
C ALA A 65 4.36 -11.67 2.00
N PRO A 66 5.48 -12.38 1.73
CA PRO A 66 6.52 -12.58 2.74
C PRO A 66 7.23 -11.27 3.14
N VAL A 67 7.26 -10.25 2.27
CA VAL A 67 7.81 -8.93 2.59
C VAL A 67 6.87 -8.17 3.51
N SER A 68 5.59 -8.11 3.18
CA SER A 68 4.56 -7.47 4.00
C SER A 68 4.44 -8.13 5.39
N GLU A 69 4.42 -9.46 5.45
CA GLU A 69 4.42 -10.22 6.71
C GLU A 69 5.66 -9.96 7.55
N LYS A 70 6.85 -9.92 6.93
CA LYS A 70 8.11 -9.63 7.62
C LYS A 70 8.10 -8.26 8.31
N PHE A 71 7.42 -7.28 7.73
CA PHE A 71 7.35 -5.92 8.29
C PHE A 71 6.06 -5.64 9.06
N GLY A 72 5.15 -6.62 9.18
CA GLY A 72 3.89 -6.45 9.90
C GLY A 72 2.93 -5.46 9.24
N VAL A 73 3.05 -5.26 7.92
CA VAL A 73 2.15 -4.39 7.13
C VAL A 73 1.04 -5.25 6.53
N PRO A 74 -0.23 -5.06 6.95
CA PRO A 74 -1.36 -5.81 6.42
C PRO A 74 -1.79 -5.36 5.01
#